data_AF-A0A060YSM0-F1
#
_entry.id   AF-A0A060YSM0-F1
#
_cell.length_a   1.000
_cell.length_b   1.000
_cell.length_c   1.000
_cell.angle_alpha   90.00
_cell.angle_beta   90.00
_cell.angle_gamma   90.00
#
_symmetry.space_group_name_H-M   'P 1'
#
loop_
_entity.id
_entity.type
_entity.pdbx_description
1 polymer ?
#
loop_
_entity_poly.entity_id
_entity_poly.type
_entity_poly.pdbx_seq_one_letter_code
_entity_poly.pdbx_strand_id
1 'polypeptide(L)'
;MGAVETFGNFEFELYLGERITKLSLWGNGVGTRLGAIKFTTSENREFFEKMTSWGLKTEYTIDVGSGICLGLQGRYGSDIDCMGFLFINTIKSSVLTDMEYPTLSLFKPQVTPEYVKSVSHHNDTSLVQEESITCSKTLTKTSSWSVSNKIESTLNVSVKVGIPDLVKVSSGFSLTVGVEQSTSHRDHNRIGYHQPEDPSREDHEC
;
A
#
# COMPACT_ATOMS: atom_id res chain seq x y z
N MET A 1 -53.68 -1.35 13.27
CA MET A 1 -52.24 -1.66 13.18
C MET A 1 -51.71 -0.88 11.99
N GLY A 2 -51.24 0.33 12.22
CA GLY A 2 -50.74 1.20 11.16
C GLY A 2 -49.33 0.78 10.79
N ALA A 3 -49.06 0.64 9.49
CA ALA A 3 -47.73 0.41 8.97
C ALA A 3 -46.81 1.54 9.47
N VAL A 4 -45.76 1.16 10.19
CA VAL A 4 -44.65 2.07 10.47
C VAL A 4 -43.96 2.25 9.13
N GLU A 5 -44.03 3.46 8.57
CA GLU A 5 -43.23 3.83 7.40
C GLU A 5 -41.76 3.68 7.80
N THR A 6 -41.16 2.57 7.38
CA THR A 6 -39.72 2.36 7.42
C THR A 6 -39.05 3.51 6.68
N PHE A 7 -37.90 3.96 7.19
CA PHE A 7 -37.00 4.90 6.52
C PHE A 7 -37.00 4.66 5.01
N GLY A 8 -37.10 5.71 4.20
CA GLY A 8 -36.79 5.60 2.77
C GLY A 8 -35.44 4.89 2.58
N ASN A 9 -35.26 4.20 1.46
CA ASN A 9 -33.96 3.61 1.15
C ASN A 9 -32.98 4.76 0.86
N PHE A 10 -32.20 5.14 1.87
CA PHE A 10 -31.13 6.12 1.74
C PHE A 10 -29.80 5.37 1.74
N GLU A 11 -28.98 5.66 0.74
CA GLU A 11 -27.68 5.04 0.56
C GLU A 11 -26.63 6.14 0.39
N PHE A 12 -25.48 5.94 1.02
CA PHE A 12 -24.33 6.82 0.86
C PHE A 12 -23.08 5.96 0.66
N GLU A 13 -22.59 5.93 -0.57
CA GLU A 13 -21.35 5.22 -0.91
C GLU A 13 -20.16 6.19 -0.81
N LEU A 14 -19.15 5.84 -0.03
CA LEU A 14 -17.88 6.57 0.07
C LEU A 14 -17.00 6.25 -1.14
N TYR A 15 -16.41 7.28 -1.73
CA TYR A 15 -15.38 7.13 -2.75
C TYR A 15 -14.08 6.59 -2.16
N LEU A 16 -13.21 6.10 -3.04
CA LEU A 16 -11.88 5.64 -2.65
C LEU A 16 -11.08 6.76 -1.98
N GLY A 17 -10.61 6.51 -0.76
CA GLY A 17 -9.85 7.47 0.04
C GLY A 17 -10.68 8.54 0.75
N GLU A 18 -11.99 8.60 0.49
CA GLU A 18 -12.88 9.55 1.15
C GLU A 18 -13.07 9.20 2.63
N ARG A 19 -12.98 10.23 3.48
CA ARG A 19 -13.06 10.08 4.94
C ARG A 19 -14.20 10.89 5.52
N ILE A 20 -14.73 10.47 6.66
CA ILE A 20 -15.68 11.28 7.42
C ILE A 20 -14.90 12.34 8.18
N THR A 21 -15.26 13.61 8.01
CA THR A 21 -14.62 14.76 8.66
C THR A 21 -15.42 15.30 9.83
N LYS A 22 -16.74 15.09 9.83
CA LYS A 22 -17.65 15.46 10.92
C LYS A 22 -18.72 14.39 11.05
N LEU A 23 -19.07 14.02 12.28
CA LEU A 23 -20.18 13.14 12.58
C LEU A 23 -20.97 13.72 13.76
N SER A 24 -22.28 13.73 13.61
CA SER A 24 -23.21 14.06 14.68
C SER A 24 -24.31 13.00 14.74
N LEU A 25 -24.66 12.65 15.98
CA LEU A 25 -25.74 11.70 16.28
C LEU A 25 -26.76 12.37 17.17
N TRP A 26 -28.02 11.95 17.05
CA TRP A 26 -29.10 12.38 17.94
C TRP A 26 -29.81 11.14 18.47
N GLY A 27 -30.22 11.18 19.73
CA GLY A 27 -31.29 10.31 20.20
C GLY A 27 -32.65 10.81 19.73
N ASN A 28 -33.68 9.98 19.86
CA ASN A 28 -35.08 10.37 19.60
C ASN A 28 -35.66 11.40 20.60
N GLY A 29 -34.86 11.89 21.55
CA GLY A 29 -35.27 12.90 22.52
C GLY A 29 -35.95 12.38 23.80
N VAL A 30 -36.17 11.06 23.92
CA VAL A 30 -36.58 10.39 25.18
C VAL A 30 -35.59 9.32 25.63
N GLY A 31 -34.52 9.09 24.85
CA GLY A 31 -33.40 8.23 25.24
C GLY A 31 -33.60 6.74 25.00
N THR A 32 -34.49 6.37 24.07
CA THR A 32 -34.82 4.96 23.79
C THR A 32 -34.38 4.47 22.41
N ARG A 33 -34.12 5.39 21.47
CA ARG A 33 -33.75 5.09 20.08
C ARG A 33 -32.72 6.10 19.57
N LEU A 34 -31.96 5.69 18.55
CA LEU A 34 -31.28 6.63 17.67
C LEU A 34 -32.32 7.40 16.85
N GLY A 35 -32.17 8.72 16.77
CA GLY A 35 -33.12 9.63 16.12
C GLY A 35 -32.57 10.30 14.85
N ALA A 36 -31.26 10.48 14.71
CA ALA A 36 -30.65 10.98 13.48
C ALA A 36 -29.16 10.66 13.38
N ILE A 37 -28.67 10.65 12.14
CA ILE A 37 -27.27 10.52 11.75
C ILE A 37 -26.97 11.63 10.76
N LYS A 38 -25.96 12.44 11.05
CA LYS A 38 -25.43 13.44 10.12
C LYS A 38 -23.93 13.29 10.00
N PHE A 39 -23.40 13.20 8.78
CA PHE A 39 -21.95 13.31 8.58
C PHE A 39 -21.59 14.10 7.33
N THR A 40 -20.39 14.67 7.37
CA THR A 40 -19.75 15.35 6.24
C THR A 40 -18.45 14.62 5.90
N THR A 41 -18.09 14.55 4.63
CA THR A 41 -16.90 13.86 4.16
C THR A 41 -15.77 14.80 3.76
N SER A 42 -14.59 14.26 3.43
CA SER A 42 -13.44 15.01 2.90
C SER A 42 -13.72 15.63 1.53
N GLU A 43 -14.67 15.07 0.78
CA GLU A 43 -15.14 15.61 -0.50
C GLU A 43 -16.26 16.65 -0.32
N ASN A 44 -16.50 17.13 0.91
CA ASN A 44 -17.56 18.07 1.27
C ASN A 44 -18.98 17.57 0.92
N ARG A 45 -19.18 16.26 0.85
CA ARG A 45 -20.51 15.65 0.67
C ARG A 45 -21.16 15.48 2.04
N GLU A 46 -22.48 15.62 2.10
CA GLU A 46 -23.26 15.52 3.33
C GLU A 46 -24.28 14.38 3.23
N PHE A 47 -24.37 13.61 4.31
CA PHE A 47 -25.46 12.66 4.56
C PHE A 47 -26.19 13.11 5.82
N PHE A 48 -27.51 13.22 5.76
CA PHE A 48 -28.31 13.59 6.93
C PHE A 48 -29.66 12.91 6.93
N GLU A 49 -29.78 11.85 7.71
CA GLU A 49 -31.02 11.11 7.90
C GLU A 49 -31.53 11.23 9.33
N LYS A 50 -32.84 11.39 9.46
CA LYS A 50 -33.50 11.67 10.75
C LYS A 50 -34.92 11.13 10.80
N MET A 51 -35.41 10.95 12.01
CA MET A 51 -36.82 10.68 12.28
C MET A 51 -37.74 11.74 11.66
N THR A 52 -38.87 11.33 11.10
CA THR A 52 -39.76 12.17 10.29
C THR A 52 -40.76 12.98 11.11
N SER A 53 -41.20 12.46 12.26
CA SER A 53 -42.29 13.06 13.04
C SER A 53 -41.83 13.87 14.26
N TRP A 54 -40.77 13.43 14.94
CA TRP A 54 -40.33 14.07 16.19
C TRP A 54 -39.17 15.04 15.90
N GLY A 55 -39.14 16.17 16.60
CA GLY A 55 -38.06 17.15 16.48
C GLY A 55 -36.75 16.66 17.11
N LEU A 56 -35.63 16.99 16.48
CA LEU A 56 -34.30 16.74 17.04
C LEU A 56 -34.07 17.61 18.29
N LYS A 57 -33.45 17.02 19.31
CA LYS A 57 -33.09 17.71 20.56
C LYS A 57 -31.57 17.89 20.65
N THR A 58 -30.93 17.24 21.60
CA THR A 58 -29.48 17.31 21.82
C THR A 58 -28.71 16.65 20.67
N GLU A 59 -27.86 17.44 20.02
CA GLU A 59 -26.82 16.96 19.10
C GLU A 59 -25.63 16.43 19.90
N TYR A 60 -25.15 15.24 19.52
CA TYR A 60 -23.90 14.68 20.02
C TYR A 60 -22.88 14.68 18.89
N THR A 61 -21.99 15.67 18.88
CA THR A 61 -20.85 15.71 17.96
C THR A 61 -19.81 14.69 18.39
N ILE A 62 -19.36 13.87 17.44
CA ILE A 62 -18.46 12.74 17.68
C ILE A 62 -17.06 13.09 17.17
N ASP A 63 -16.04 12.78 17.96
CA ASP A 63 -14.66 12.79 17.49
C ASP A 63 -14.45 11.60 16.53
N VAL A 64 -14.18 11.92 15.27
CA VAL A 64 -14.01 10.94 14.19
C VAL A 64 -12.56 10.46 14.05
N GLY A 65 -11.63 10.97 14.87
CA GLY A 65 -10.22 10.57 14.85
C GLY A 65 -9.58 10.79 13.48
N SER A 66 -9.22 9.70 12.80
CA SER A 66 -8.66 9.76 11.44
C SER A 66 -9.72 9.93 10.33
N GLY A 67 -11.00 9.77 10.66
CA GLY A 67 -12.13 9.75 9.72
C GLY A 67 -12.34 8.41 9.01
N ILE A 68 -11.53 7.40 9.31
CA ILE A 68 -11.62 6.05 8.74
C ILE A 68 -12.56 5.20 9.60
N CYS A 69 -13.75 4.95 9.06
CA CYS A 69 -14.77 4.13 9.71
C CYS A 69 -14.49 2.64 9.47
N LEU A 70 -14.39 1.86 10.56
CA LEU A 70 -14.26 0.41 10.54
C LEU A 70 -15.61 -0.31 10.49
N GLY A 71 -16.69 0.41 10.81
CA GLY A 71 -18.04 -0.11 10.85
C GLY A 71 -18.88 0.52 11.95
N LEU A 72 -19.96 -0.18 12.30
CA LEU A 72 -20.97 0.28 13.24
C LEU A 72 -21.03 -0.66 14.44
N GLN A 73 -21.34 -0.12 15.62
CA GLN A 73 -21.60 -0.91 16.82
C GLN A 73 -22.82 -0.36 17.55
N GLY A 74 -23.71 -1.23 18.02
CA GLY A 74 -24.96 -0.80 18.62
C GLY A 74 -25.84 -1.92 19.13
N ARG A 75 -27.10 -1.57 19.41
CA ARG A 75 -28.18 -2.49 19.76
C ARG A 75 -29.37 -2.20 18.86
N TYR A 76 -30.08 -3.26 18.50
CA TYR A 76 -31.26 -3.17 17.66
C TYR A 76 -32.31 -4.20 18.08
N GLY A 77 -33.54 -3.92 17.66
CA GLY A 77 -34.69 -4.83 17.73
C GLY A 77 -35.57 -4.57 16.51
N SER A 78 -36.78 -4.06 16.74
CA SER A 78 -37.62 -3.53 15.65
C SER A 78 -37.05 -2.24 15.04
N ASP A 79 -36.31 -1.47 15.85
CA ASP A 79 -35.63 -0.23 15.46
C ASP A 79 -34.15 -0.27 15.89
N ILE A 80 -33.41 0.79 15.58
CA ILE A 80 -32.07 1.02 16.13
C ILE A 80 -32.20 1.63 17.54
N ASP A 81 -31.99 0.82 18.58
CA ASP A 81 -32.02 1.27 19.98
C ASP A 81 -30.87 2.25 20.26
N CYS A 82 -29.66 1.88 19.85
CA CYS A 82 -28.49 2.74 19.88
C CYS A 82 -27.47 2.30 18.84
N MET A 83 -26.66 3.23 18.34
CA MET A 83 -25.59 2.94 17.39
C MET A 83 -24.50 4.00 17.50
N GLY A 84 -23.26 3.58 17.31
CA GLY A 84 -22.10 4.43 17.13
C GLY A 84 -21.26 3.94 15.94
N PHE A 85 -20.37 4.81 15.49
CA PHE A 85 -19.41 4.54 14.42
C PHE A 85 -18.05 4.24 15.05
N LEU A 86 -17.40 3.17 14.59
CA LEU A 86 -16.07 2.80 15.04
C LEU A 86 -15.04 3.46 14.13
N PHE A 87 -14.23 4.37 14.68
CA PHE A 87 -13.17 5.04 13.94
C PHE A 87 -11.79 4.58 14.39
N ILE A 88 -10.85 4.51 13.45
CA ILE A 88 -9.43 4.49 13.81
C ILE A 88 -9.08 5.89 14.32
N ASN A 89 -8.45 5.96 15.50
CA ASN A 89 -7.91 7.21 16.05
C ASN A 89 -6.91 7.85 15.08
N THR A 90 -6.52 9.11 15.34
CA THR A 90 -5.54 9.83 14.53
C THR A 90 -4.30 8.98 14.27
N ILE A 91 -3.99 8.77 12.98
CA ILE A 91 -2.90 7.90 12.54
C ILE A 91 -1.65 8.75 12.35
N LYS A 92 -0.60 8.44 13.12
CA LYS A 92 0.72 9.07 12.95
C LYS A 92 1.49 8.48 11.77
N SER A 93 1.42 7.16 11.60
CA SER A 93 2.14 6.42 10.56
C SER A 93 1.42 5.11 10.24
N SER A 94 1.51 4.68 8.98
CA SER A 94 1.13 3.34 8.54
C SER A 94 2.33 2.68 7.86
N VAL A 95 2.72 1.50 8.33
CA VAL A 95 3.94 0.81 7.90
C VAL A 95 3.60 -0.66 7.65
N LEU A 96 3.89 -1.13 6.44
CA LEU A 96 3.96 -2.56 6.13
C LEU A 96 5.35 -3.07 6.52
N THR A 97 5.40 -4.00 7.47
CA THR A 97 6.64 -4.53 8.04
C THR A 97 6.52 -6.04 8.22
N ASP A 98 7.54 -6.70 8.77
CA ASP A 98 7.60 -8.15 8.96
C ASP A 98 7.30 -8.93 7.66
N MET A 99 7.86 -8.45 6.54
CA MET A 99 7.62 -9.03 5.22
C MET A 99 8.36 -10.35 5.06
N GLU A 100 7.63 -11.38 4.67
CA GLU A 100 8.18 -12.68 4.31
C GLU A 100 7.99 -12.97 2.82
N TYR A 101 8.91 -13.76 2.26
CA TYR A 101 8.84 -14.26 0.90
C TYR A 101 8.81 -15.80 0.89
N PRO A 102 7.68 -16.45 1.24
CA PRO A 102 7.64 -17.89 1.54
C PRO A 102 8.06 -18.79 0.38
N THR A 103 7.92 -18.31 -0.86
CA THR A 103 8.22 -19.06 -2.08
C THR A 103 9.51 -18.63 -2.76
N LEU A 104 10.29 -17.72 -2.16
CA LEU A 104 11.49 -17.15 -2.80
C LEU A 104 12.54 -18.22 -3.12
N SER A 105 12.74 -19.17 -2.20
CA SER A 105 13.70 -20.27 -2.37
C SER A 105 13.32 -21.26 -3.47
N LEU A 106 12.03 -21.33 -3.81
CA LEU A 106 11.50 -22.18 -4.88
C LEU A 106 11.52 -21.47 -6.24
N PHE A 107 11.66 -20.15 -6.23
CA PHE A 107 11.61 -19.34 -7.44
C PHE A 107 12.92 -19.45 -8.22
N LYS A 108 12.83 -19.84 -9.49
CA LYS A 108 13.96 -19.88 -10.42
C LYS A 108 13.95 -18.61 -11.27
N PRO A 109 14.90 -17.68 -11.09
CA PRO A 109 14.90 -16.43 -11.85
C PRO A 109 15.14 -16.70 -13.33
N GLN A 110 14.32 -16.09 -14.18
CA GLN A 110 14.54 -16.05 -15.62
C GLN A 110 15.39 -14.81 -15.94
N VAL A 111 16.63 -15.04 -16.37
CA VAL A 111 17.61 -13.98 -16.63
C VAL A 111 17.88 -13.91 -18.12
N THR A 112 17.54 -12.78 -18.72
CA THR A 112 17.88 -12.49 -20.13
C THR A 112 19.18 -11.69 -20.14
N PRO A 113 20.27 -12.21 -20.74
CA PRO A 113 21.51 -11.45 -20.86
C PRO A 113 21.30 -10.27 -21.80
N GLU A 114 21.92 -9.14 -21.47
CA GLU A 114 21.93 -7.95 -22.31
C GLU A 114 23.37 -7.56 -22.61
N TYR A 115 23.69 -7.43 -23.90
CA TYR A 115 25.02 -7.04 -24.34
C TYR A 115 25.27 -5.57 -24.00
N VAL A 116 26.31 -5.31 -23.21
CA VAL A 116 26.69 -3.94 -22.83
C VAL A 116 27.79 -3.40 -23.75
N LYS A 117 28.82 -4.22 -24.02
CA LYS A 117 29.94 -3.89 -24.91
C LYS A 117 30.59 -5.18 -25.40
N SER A 118 31.06 -5.17 -26.65
CA SER A 118 31.89 -6.23 -27.22
C SER A 118 33.12 -5.57 -27.84
N VAL A 119 34.31 -6.06 -27.52
CA VAL A 119 35.60 -5.54 -28.03
C VAL A 119 36.47 -6.73 -28.41
N SER A 120 37.18 -6.60 -29.52
CA SER A 120 38.16 -7.59 -29.99
C SER A 120 39.53 -6.94 -30.01
N HIS A 121 40.52 -7.64 -29.49
CA HIS A 121 41.91 -7.19 -29.41
C HIS A 121 42.81 -8.17 -30.16
N HIS A 122 43.85 -7.67 -30.79
CA HIS A 122 44.81 -8.48 -31.52
C HIS A 122 46.24 -8.03 -31.16
N ASN A 123 47.05 -8.97 -30.67
CA ASN A 123 48.43 -8.70 -30.31
C ASN A 123 49.38 -9.34 -31.34
N ASP A 124 49.93 -8.49 -32.22
CA ASP A 124 50.90 -8.88 -33.25
C ASP A 124 52.35 -8.93 -32.74
N THR A 125 52.56 -8.92 -31.43
CA THR A 125 53.89 -8.84 -30.81
C THR A 125 54.17 -10.06 -29.94
N SER A 126 55.45 -10.35 -29.69
CA SER A 126 55.88 -11.40 -28.75
C SER A 126 55.85 -10.95 -27.29
N LEU A 127 55.40 -9.73 -27.01
CA LEU A 127 55.33 -9.13 -25.68
C LEU A 127 53.88 -9.11 -25.19
N VAL A 128 53.70 -9.28 -23.88
CA VAL A 128 52.39 -9.14 -23.23
C VAL A 128 51.93 -7.68 -23.34
N GLN A 129 50.68 -7.48 -23.75
CA GLN A 129 50.02 -6.16 -23.80
C GLN A 129 48.87 -6.15 -22.80
N GLU A 130 48.76 -5.06 -22.04
CA GLU A 130 47.66 -4.81 -21.10
C GLU A 130 46.76 -3.70 -21.65
N GLU A 131 45.45 -3.97 -21.71
CA GLU A 131 44.45 -3.00 -22.15
C GLU A 131 43.34 -2.86 -21.09
N SER A 132 43.02 -1.62 -20.74
CA SER A 132 41.93 -1.31 -19.81
C SER A 132 40.62 -1.06 -20.58
N ILE A 133 39.64 -1.93 -20.42
CA ILE A 133 38.30 -1.75 -21.00
C ILE A 133 37.35 -1.25 -19.92
N THR A 134 36.91 0.00 -20.04
CA THR A 134 35.85 0.54 -19.19
C THR A 134 34.48 0.46 -19.87
N CYS A 135 33.46 0.16 -19.06
CA CYS A 135 32.07 0.07 -19.48
C CYS A 135 31.15 0.58 -18.37
N SER A 136 30.07 1.24 -18.74
CA SER A 136 29.05 1.73 -17.81
C SER A 136 27.66 1.52 -18.39
N LYS A 137 26.71 1.13 -17.55
CA LYS A 137 25.31 1.01 -17.93
C LYS A 137 24.40 1.52 -16.81
N THR A 138 23.35 2.23 -17.20
CA THR A 138 22.30 2.63 -16.26
C THR A 138 21.25 1.53 -16.18
N LEU A 139 20.93 1.08 -14.97
CA LEU A 139 19.84 0.13 -14.72
C LEU A 139 18.73 0.80 -13.91
N THR A 140 17.50 0.36 -14.15
CA THR A 140 16.34 0.73 -13.33
C THR A 140 15.87 -0.52 -12.60
N LYS A 141 15.86 -0.48 -11.27
CA LYS A 141 15.25 -1.51 -10.42
C LYS A 141 13.89 -1.01 -9.94
N THR A 142 12.90 -1.87 -10.03
CA THR A 142 11.53 -1.57 -9.57
C THR A 142 11.10 -2.57 -8.51
N SER A 143 10.30 -2.11 -7.57
CA SER A 143 9.70 -2.95 -6.55
C SER A 143 8.27 -2.49 -6.29
N SER A 144 7.37 -3.45 -6.14
CA SER A 144 5.94 -3.19 -5.94
C SER A 144 5.36 -4.26 -5.04
N TRP A 145 4.64 -3.83 -4.01
CA TRP A 145 3.86 -4.70 -3.14
C TRP A 145 2.38 -4.40 -3.34
N SER A 146 1.60 -5.42 -3.67
CA SER A 146 0.14 -5.29 -3.74
C SER A 146 -0.44 -5.22 -2.33
N VAL A 147 -1.39 -4.32 -2.12
CA VAL A 147 -2.13 -4.22 -0.87
C VAL A 147 -3.60 -4.46 -1.18
N SER A 148 -4.27 -5.29 -0.38
CA SER A 148 -5.70 -5.58 -0.53
C SER A 148 -6.57 -4.50 0.13
N ASN A 149 -7.85 -4.48 -0.23
CA ASN A 149 -8.89 -3.66 0.42
C ASN A 149 -8.70 -2.14 0.27
N LYS A 150 -7.95 -1.68 -0.75
CA LYS A 150 -7.83 -0.27 -1.15
C LYS A 150 -7.24 0.62 -0.05
N ILE A 151 -6.55 0.04 0.93
CA ILE A 151 -6.02 0.75 2.09
C ILE A 151 -4.99 1.82 1.68
N GLU A 152 -4.32 1.63 0.54
CA GLU A 152 -3.39 2.58 -0.06
C GLU A 152 -4.05 3.88 -0.54
N SER A 153 -5.36 3.85 -0.82
CA SER A 153 -6.13 5.07 -1.16
C SER A 153 -6.48 5.89 0.07
N THR A 154 -6.56 5.25 1.23
CA THR A 154 -7.01 5.88 2.48
C THR A 154 -5.85 6.17 3.42
N LEU A 155 -4.76 5.41 3.38
CA LEU A 155 -3.57 5.56 4.20
C LEU A 155 -2.33 5.85 3.33
N ASN A 156 -1.46 6.72 3.83
CA ASN A 156 -0.10 6.80 3.32
C ASN A 156 0.72 5.64 3.91
N VAL A 157 0.86 4.56 3.14
CA VAL A 157 1.56 3.34 3.54
C VAL A 157 3.01 3.40 3.11
N SER A 158 3.91 3.37 4.09
CA SER A 158 5.33 3.10 3.88
C SER A 158 5.61 1.60 4.02
N VAL A 159 6.67 1.10 3.40
CA VAL A 159 7.08 -0.31 3.49
C VAL A 159 8.47 -0.37 4.10
N LYS A 160 8.67 -1.29 5.05
CA LYS A 160 9.96 -1.56 5.69
C LYS A 160 10.30 -3.03 5.44
N VAL A 161 11.22 -3.26 4.51
CA VAL A 161 11.39 -4.58 3.88
C VAL A 161 12.80 -4.74 3.29
N GLY A 162 13.31 -5.98 3.29
CA GLY A 162 14.45 -6.36 2.46
C GLY A 162 13.99 -6.69 1.04
N ILE A 163 14.54 -6.00 0.03
CA ILE A 163 14.16 -6.23 -1.38
C ILE A 163 14.94 -7.44 -1.91
N PRO A 164 14.28 -8.45 -2.53
CA PRO A 164 14.98 -9.54 -3.19
C PRO A 164 15.88 -9.03 -4.32
N ASP A 165 17.14 -9.46 -4.32
CA ASP A 165 18.11 -9.17 -5.36
C ASP A 165 18.64 -10.45 -6.00
N LEU A 166 19.11 -10.31 -7.24
CA LEU A 166 19.64 -11.40 -8.03
C LEU A 166 21.14 -11.57 -7.75
N VAL A 167 21.56 -12.80 -7.43
CA VAL A 167 22.96 -13.14 -7.22
C VAL A 167 23.40 -14.24 -8.17
N LYS A 168 24.65 -14.15 -8.66
CA LYS A 168 25.28 -15.22 -9.44
C LYS A 168 25.91 -16.23 -8.49
N VAL A 169 25.60 -17.50 -8.69
CA VAL A 169 26.14 -18.65 -7.96
C VAL A 169 26.75 -19.64 -8.97
N SER A 170 27.50 -20.64 -8.49
CA SER A 170 28.12 -21.64 -9.36
C SER A 170 27.11 -22.39 -10.24
N SER A 171 25.89 -22.60 -9.74
CA SER A 171 24.79 -23.25 -10.47
C SER A 171 23.95 -22.32 -11.34
N GLY A 172 24.36 -21.06 -11.54
CA GLY A 172 23.63 -20.05 -12.32
C GLY A 172 23.21 -18.83 -11.51
N PHE A 173 21.91 -18.57 -11.39
CA PHE A 173 21.37 -17.42 -10.67
C PHE A 173 20.41 -17.84 -9.56
N SER A 174 20.43 -17.11 -8.46
CA SER A 174 19.52 -17.28 -7.33
C SER A 174 19.04 -15.93 -6.81
N LEU A 175 17.98 -15.93 -5.99
CA LEU A 175 17.48 -14.74 -5.32
C LEU A 175 17.87 -14.75 -3.84
N THR A 176 18.26 -13.59 -3.33
CA THR A 176 18.53 -13.37 -1.90
C THR A 176 17.84 -12.10 -1.43
N VAL A 177 17.38 -12.08 -0.18
CA VAL A 177 16.77 -10.88 0.40
C VAL A 177 17.86 -9.91 0.86
N GLY A 178 17.80 -8.66 0.40
CA GLY A 178 18.70 -7.60 0.83
C GLY A 178 18.46 -7.13 2.27
N VAL A 179 19.28 -6.19 2.73
CA VAL A 179 19.10 -5.55 4.03
C VAL A 179 17.77 -4.79 4.05
N GLU A 180 17.10 -4.83 5.20
CA GLU A 180 15.84 -4.13 5.40
C GLU A 180 16.00 -2.60 5.26
N GLN A 181 15.14 -1.99 4.47
CA GLN A 181 15.12 -0.55 4.22
C GLN A 181 13.67 -0.03 4.19
N SER A 182 13.50 1.27 4.44
CA SER A 182 12.20 1.94 4.34
C SER A 182 12.02 2.54 2.95
N THR A 183 10.94 2.17 2.25
CA THR A 183 10.60 2.64 0.90
C THR A 183 9.09 2.95 0.79
N SER A 184 8.67 3.52 -0.34
CA SER A 184 7.24 3.61 -0.69
C SER A 184 6.74 2.27 -1.26
N HIS A 185 5.44 2.01 -1.17
CA HIS A 185 4.84 0.76 -1.68
C HIS A 185 5.03 0.52 -3.20
N ARG A 186 5.37 1.58 -3.94
CA ARG A 186 5.95 1.51 -5.29
C ARG A 186 7.27 2.27 -5.25
N ASP A 187 8.34 1.61 -5.65
CA ASP A 187 9.67 2.23 -5.69
C ASP A 187 10.32 2.06 -7.06
N HIS A 188 11.00 3.11 -7.50
CA HIS A 188 11.73 3.20 -8.76
C HIS A 188 13.11 3.75 -8.48
N ASN A 189 14.12 2.88 -8.47
CA ASN A 189 15.49 3.29 -8.20
C ASN A 189 16.35 3.16 -9.46
N ARG A 190 17.05 4.25 -9.80
CA ARG A 190 17.93 4.33 -10.97
C ARG A 190 19.38 4.25 -10.48
N ILE A 191 20.08 3.19 -10.87
CA ILE A 191 21.41 2.89 -10.36
C ILE A 191 22.39 2.86 -11.55
N GLY A 192 23.50 3.59 -11.42
CA GLY A 192 24.63 3.47 -12.34
C GLY A 192 25.46 2.24 -11.98
N TYR A 193 25.66 1.34 -12.94
CA TYR A 193 26.56 0.21 -12.77
C TYR A 193 27.87 0.47 -13.51
N HIS A 194 28.97 0.41 -12.75
CA HIS A 194 30.33 0.33 -13.25
C HIS A 194 30.82 -1.08 -12.97
N GLN A 195 31.23 -1.80 -14.02
CA GLN A 195 31.84 -3.10 -13.87
C GLN A 195 33.32 -2.88 -13.47
N PRO A 196 33.79 -3.41 -12.32
CA PRO A 196 35.22 -3.39 -12.00
C PRO A 196 36.01 -4.25 -12.99
N GLU A 197 37.29 -3.95 -13.16
CA GLU A 197 38.22 -4.68 -14.01
C GLU A 197 38.19 -6.18 -13.71
N ASP A 198 38.03 -7.00 -14.75
CA ASP A 198 38.12 -8.46 -14.68
C ASP A 198 39.55 -8.87 -15.04
N PRO A 199 40.40 -9.32 -14.10
CA PRO A 199 41.77 -9.75 -14.39
C PRO A 199 41.86 -11.22 -14.82
N SER A 200 40.75 -11.92 -15.10
CA SER A 200 40.78 -13.37 -15.34
C SER A 200 39.96 -13.80 -16.55
N ARG A 201 40.60 -13.81 -17.72
CA ARG A 201 40.26 -14.78 -18.77
C ARG A 201 41.23 -15.95 -18.67
N GLU A 202 40.76 -17.05 -18.08
CA GLU A 202 41.35 -18.36 -18.33
C GLU A 202 40.97 -18.81 -19.74
N ASP A 203 41.99 -19.26 -20.47
CA ASP A 203 41.90 -19.83 -21.80
C ASP A 203 41.06 -21.10 -21.82
N HIS A 204 40.11 -21.18 -22.74
CA HIS A 204 39.59 -22.45 -23.22
C HIS A 204 39.72 -22.49 -24.74
N GLU A 205 40.73 -23.24 -25.20
CA GLU A 205 40.85 -23.75 -26.57
C GLU A 205 39.72 -24.75 -26.88
N CYS A 206 39.09 -24.57 -28.03
CA CYS A 206 39.11 -25.49 -29.18
C CYS A 206 38.60 -24.75 -30.42
#